data_AF-A0A948V0H7-F1
#
_entry.id   AF-A0A948V0H7-F1
#
_cell.length_a   1.000
_cell.length_b   1.000
_cell.length_c   1.000
_cell.angle_alpha   90.00
_cell.angle_beta   90.00
_cell.angle_gamma   90.00
#
_symmetry.space_group_name_H-M   'P 1'
#
loop_
_entity.id
_entity.type
_entity.pdbx_description
1 polymer ?
#
loop_
_entity_poly.entity_id
_entity_poly.type
_entity_poly.pdbx_seq_one_letter_code
_entity_poly.pdbx_strand_id
1 'polypeptide(L)'
;GAQAVHEYAEMGYLPEAMRNYLARLGWAHGDDELFNDDQARAWFDLSGIGRAPARLDFDKLAHVNAHWIRLADDDRLAKMTLDVHLARGHALGPDDEARLLRAMPFIKDRAKTVLELADQTAFALKVRPLAIYEKALPMLTGESGERIARLRDRLRLFASWDVFALEAELKVFAEEEAVGFGKIGPAVRAALTGDGVSPDIAKTLAALGREESLGRLDDALQQTI
;
A
#
# COMPACT_ATOMS: atom_id res chain seq x y z
N GLY A 1 -31.91 -2.95 -8.27
CA GLY A 1 -31.65 -2.26 -9.55
C GLY A 1 -30.38 -2.82 -10.13
N ALA A 2 -30.21 -2.80 -11.46
CA ALA A 2 -28.93 -3.17 -12.07
C ALA A 2 -27.89 -2.12 -11.68
N GLN A 3 -26.78 -2.57 -11.09
CA GLN A 3 -25.65 -1.72 -10.75
C GLN A 3 -25.02 -1.18 -12.03
N ALA A 4 -24.88 0.14 -12.13
CA ALA A 4 -24.32 0.76 -13.32
C ALA A 4 -22.80 0.55 -13.36
N VAL A 5 -22.21 0.50 -14.56
CA VAL A 5 -20.77 0.22 -14.76
C VAL A 5 -19.87 1.20 -14.00
N HIS A 6 -20.30 2.46 -13.84
CA HIS A 6 -19.55 3.47 -13.09
C HIS A 6 -19.44 3.15 -11.59
N GLU A 7 -20.43 2.47 -11.01
CA GLU A 7 -20.42 2.10 -9.59
C GLU A 7 -19.26 1.12 -9.29
N TYR A 8 -18.93 0.22 -10.22
CA TYR A 8 -17.77 -0.68 -10.04
C TYR A 8 -16.44 0.07 -10.11
N ALA A 9 -16.36 1.13 -10.93
CA ALA A 9 -15.17 1.98 -10.96
C ALA A 9 -15.01 2.75 -9.64
N GLU A 10 -16.11 3.27 -9.08
CA GLU A 10 -16.12 3.91 -7.76
C GLU A 10 -15.75 2.94 -6.62
N MET A 11 -16.09 1.65 -6.77
CA MET A 11 -15.65 0.58 -5.87
C MET A 11 -14.16 0.20 -6.03
N GLY A 12 -13.47 0.78 -7.01
CA GLY A 12 -12.04 0.56 -7.23
C GLY A 12 -11.70 -0.72 -8.00
N TYR A 13 -12.63 -1.24 -8.82
CA TYR A 13 -12.36 -2.34 -9.74
C TYR A 13 -11.74 -1.84 -11.05
N LEU A 14 -10.68 -2.51 -11.50
CA LEU A 14 -10.01 -2.19 -12.75
C LEU A 14 -10.88 -2.61 -13.95
N PRO A 15 -10.86 -1.86 -15.06
CA PRO A 15 -11.69 -2.15 -16.22
C PRO A 15 -11.35 -3.51 -16.87
N GLU A 16 -10.07 -3.91 -16.88
CA GLU A 16 -9.65 -5.24 -17.34
C GLU A 16 -10.18 -6.37 -16.45
N ALA A 17 -10.22 -6.17 -15.13
CA ALA A 17 -10.79 -7.14 -14.20
C ALA A 17 -12.30 -7.30 -14.41
N MET A 18 -13.00 -6.19 -14.61
CA MET A 18 -14.43 -6.21 -14.93
C MET A 18 -14.69 -6.95 -16.24
N ARG A 19 -13.91 -6.71 -17.30
CA ARG A 19 -14.08 -7.44 -18.57
C ARG A 19 -13.81 -8.94 -18.42
N ASN A 20 -12.70 -9.31 -17.78
CA ASN A 20 -12.38 -10.71 -17.49
C ASN A 20 -13.50 -11.38 -16.69
N TYR A 21 -13.98 -10.73 -15.62
CA TYR A 21 -15.01 -11.28 -14.74
C TYR A 21 -16.37 -11.41 -15.44
N LEU A 22 -16.82 -10.36 -16.13
CA LEU A 22 -18.09 -10.34 -16.85
C LEU A 22 -18.09 -11.35 -18.01
N ALA A 23 -16.99 -11.50 -18.73
CA ALA A 23 -16.86 -12.55 -19.73
C ALA A 23 -17.00 -13.93 -19.10
N ARG A 24 -16.48 -14.13 -17.88
CA ARG A 24 -16.62 -15.42 -17.17
C ARG A 24 -18.01 -15.67 -16.59
N LEU A 25 -18.86 -14.64 -16.51
CA LEU A 25 -20.27 -14.77 -16.16
C LEU A 25 -21.09 -15.26 -17.35
N GLY A 26 -21.02 -16.58 -17.58
CA GLY A 26 -21.84 -17.26 -18.59
C GLY A 26 -21.06 -17.76 -19.80
N TRP A 27 -19.76 -17.48 -19.89
CA TRP A 27 -18.86 -18.13 -20.85
C TRP A 27 -17.67 -18.78 -20.13
N ALA A 28 -17.11 -19.84 -20.72
CA ALA A 28 -16.00 -20.61 -20.20
C ALA A 28 -15.06 -21.07 -21.30
N HIS A 29 -13.76 -21.03 -21.02
CA HIS A 29 -12.73 -21.73 -21.78
C HIS A 29 -12.03 -22.70 -20.82
N GLY A 30 -12.48 -23.95 -20.78
CA GLY A 30 -12.04 -24.92 -19.77
C GLY A 30 -12.15 -24.36 -18.34
N ASP A 31 -11.06 -24.49 -17.58
CA ASP A 31 -10.93 -24.02 -16.20
C ASP A 31 -10.24 -22.64 -16.09
N ASP A 32 -9.92 -21.98 -17.21
CA ASP A 32 -9.23 -20.69 -17.19
C ASP A 32 -10.14 -19.60 -16.61
N GLU A 33 -9.73 -18.99 -15.51
CA GLU A 33 -10.48 -17.92 -14.83
C GLU A 33 -9.90 -16.52 -15.06
N LEU A 34 -8.63 -16.43 -15.43
CA LEU A 34 -7.87 -15.18 -15.57
C LEU A 34 -7.37 -15.06 -17.00
N PHE A 35 -7.80 -14.01 -17.71
CA PHE A 35 -7.44 -13.80 -19.11
C PHE A 35 -7.59 -12.34 -19.53
N ASN A 36 -6.67 -11.88 -20.38
CA ASN A 36 -6.74 -10.56 -20.98
C ASN A 36 -7.71 -10.50 -22.17
N ASP A 37 -7.89 -9.30 -22.74
CA ASP A 37 -8.78 -9.09 -23.88
C ASP A 37 -8.33 -9.84 -25.14
N ASP A 38 -7.03 -10.03 -25.36
CA ASP A 38 -6.52 -10.73 -26.54
C ASP A 38 -6.79 -12.24 -26.46
N GLN A 39 -6.59 -12.81 -25.27
CA GLN A 39 -6.95 -14.20 -24.96
C GLN A 39 -8.46 -14.41 -25.09
N ALA A 40 -9.28 -13.52 -24.53
CA ALA A 40 -10.74 -13.59 -24.68
C ALA A 40 -11.15 -13.61 -26.16
N ARG A 41 -10.58 -12.73 -27.00
CA ARG A 41 -10.86 -12.71 -28.44
C ARG A 41 -10.42 -13.97 -29.16
N ALA A 42 -9.27 -14.53 -28.80
CA ALA A 42 -8.74 -15.74 -29.42
C ALA A 42 -9.53 -16.99 -29.03
N TRP A 43 -10.07 -17.04 -27.82
CA TRP A 43 -10.73 -18.23 -27.27
C TRP A 43 -12.26 -18.21 -27.41
N PHE A 44 -12.85 -17.04 -27.63
CA PHE A 44 -14.30 -16.91 -27.62
C PHE A 44 -14.97 -17.76 -28.71
N ASP A 45 -15.88 -18.62 -28.27
CA ASP A 45 -16.80 -19.36 -29.12
C ASP A 45 -18.15 -19.54 -28.42
N LEU A 46 -19.16 -19.96 -29.19
CA LEU A 46 -20.51 -20.20 -28.67
C LEU A 46 -20.61 -21.48 -27.82
N SER A 47 -19.66 -22.41 -27.94
CA SER A 47 -19.68 -23.69 -27.21
C SER A 47 -19.37 -23.51 -25.73
N GLY A 48 -18.57 -22.49 -25.40
CA GLY A 48 -18.27 -22.08 -24.03
C GLY A 48 -19.42 -21.40 -23.30
N ILE A 49 -20.55 -21.07 -23.97
CA ILE A 49 -21.67 -20.37 -23.34
C ILE A 49 -22.49 -21.34 -22.47
N GLY A 50 -22.46 -21.09 -21.15
CA GLY A 50 -23.22 -21.84 -20.16
C GLY A 50 -24.69 -21.41 -20.09
N ARG A 51 -25.58 -22.35 -19.76
CA ARG A 51 -27.02 -22.09 -19.54
C ARG A 51 -27.39 -21.82 -18.08
N ALA A 52 -26.44 -21.99 -17.16
CA ALA A 52 -26.66 -21.75 -15.74
C ALA A 52 -26.88 -20.25 -15.49
N PRO A 53 -27.75 -19.87 -14.53
CA PRO A 53 -27.94 -18.48 -14.19
C PRO A 53 -26.63 -17.88 -13.68
N ALA A 54 -26.12 -16.86 -14.37
CA ALA A 54 -24.97 -16.10 -13.91
C ALA A 54 -25.39 -15.25 -12.71
N ARG A 55 -24.68 -15.43 -11.58
CA ARG A 55 -24.84 -14.60 -10.38
C ARG A 55 -23.55 -13.85 -10.13
N LEU A 56 -23.69 -12.57 -9.80
CA LEU A 56 -22.56 -11.77 -9.36
C LEU A 56 -22.10 -12.20 -7.96
N ASP A 57 -20.80 -12.41 -7.86
CA ASP A 57 -20.03 -12.84 -6.71
C ASP A 57 -18.87 -11.85 -6.55
N PHE A 58 -18.97 -11.01 -5.52
CA PHE A 58 -17.99 -9.97 -5.24
C PHE A 58 -16.64 -10.52 -4.75
N ASP A 59 -16.63 -11.68 -4.09
CA ASP A 59 -15.38 -12.30 -3.64
C ASP A 59 -14.59 -12.82 -4.84
N LYS A 60 -15.28 -13.44 -5.80
CA LYS A 60 -14.66 -13.85 -7.07
C LYS A 60 -14.20 -12.64 -7.89
N LEU A 61 -15.01 -11.59 -8.00
CA LEU A 61 -14.60 -10.36 -8.68
C LEU A 61 -13.37 -9.72 -8.01
N ALA A 62 -13.35 -9.65 -6.67
CA ALA A 62 -12.22 -9.13 -5.92
C ALA A 62 -10.95 -9.97 -6.12
N HIS A 63 -11.08 -11.30 -6.22
CA HIS A 63 -9.96 -12.19 -6.55
C HIS A 63 -9.41 -11.92 -7.95
N VAL A 64 -10.28 -11.80 -8.96
CA VAL A 64 -9.89 -11.43 -10.33
C VAL A 64 -9.23 -10.05 -10.34
N ASN A 65 -9.80 -9.07 -9.64
CA ASN A 65 -9.24 -7.72 -9.60
C ASN A 65 -7.88 -7.66 -8.90
N ALA A 66 -7.67 -8.42 -7.83
CA ALA A 66 -6.36 -8.53 -7.19
C ALA A 66 -5.29 -9.06 -8.17
N HIS A 67 -5.63 -10.00 -9.05
CA HIS A 67 -4.72 -10.43 -10.12
C HIS A 67 -4.36 -9.28 -11.06
N TRP A 68 -5.34 -8.50 -11.51
CA TRP A 68 -5.09 -7.37 -12.41
C TRP A 68 -4.36 -6.21 -11.75
N ILE A 69 -4.62 -5.92 -10.47
CA ILE A 69 -3.86 -4.93 -9.70
C ILE A 69 -2.38 -5.31 -9.65
N ARG A 70 -2.05 -6.59 -9.43
CA ARG A 70 -0.64 -7.04 -9.42
C ARG A 70 0.08 -6.82 -10.74
N LEU A 71 -0.62 -7.00 -11.86
CA LEU A 71 -0.07 -6.84 -13.20
C LEU A 71 -0.08 -5.38 -13.68
N ALA A 72 -0.90 -4.53 -13.07
CA ALA A 72 -1.00 -3.14 -13.47
C ALA A 72 0.30 -2.38 -13.19
N ASP A 73 0.52 -1.38 -14.05
CA ASP A 73 1.62 -0.43 -13.93
C ASP A 73 1.51 0.41 -12.65
N ASP A 74 2.65 0.64 -12.00
CA ASP A 74 2.71 1.31 -10.71
C ASP A 74 2.34 2.80 -10.80
N ASP A 75 2.71 3.48 -11.89
CA ASP A 75 2.35 4.90 -12.12
C ASP A 75 0.84 5.05 -12.33
N ARG A 76 0.24 4.14 -13.12
CA ARG A 76 -1.22 4.08 -13.26
C ARG A 76 -1.91 3.88 -11.91
N LEU A 77 -1.47 2.90 -11.11
CA LEU A 77 -2.09 2.63 -9.80
C LEU A 77 -1.91 3.81 -8.84
N ALA A 78 -0.73 4.41 -8.79
CA ALA A 78 -0.45 5.57 -7.95
C ALA A 78 -1.40 6.74 -8.26
N LYS A 79 -1.64 7.03 -9.54
CA LYS A 79 -2.59 8.08 -9.98
C LYS A 79 -4.03 7.75 -9.60
N MET A 80 -4.47 6.51 -9.83
CA MET A 80 -5.81 6.08 -9.41
C MET A 80 -5.98 6.16 -7.89
N THR A 81 -4.95 5.81 -7.12
CA THR A 81 -4.95 5.94 -5.66
C THR A 81 -4.98 7.42 -5.22
N LEU A 82 -4.25 8.30 -5.92
CA LEU A 82 -4.27 9.74 -5.69
C LEU A 82 -5.68 10.33 -5.89
N ASP A 83 -6.37 9.92 -6.95
CA ASP A 83 -7.75 10.33 -7.23
C ASP A 83 -8.72 9.92 -6.11
N VAL A 84 -8.52 8.72 -5.53
CA VAL A 84 -9.31 8.27 -4.37
C VAL A 84 -9.07 9.16 -3.15
N HIS A 85 -7.82 9.54 -2.88
CA HIS A 85 -7.50 10.46 -1.78
C HIS A 85 -8.09 11.86 -1.99
N LEU A 86 -8.02 12.39 -3.21
CA LEU A 86 -8.67 13.65 -3.59
C LEU A 86 -10.19 13.60 -3.36
N ALA A 87 -10.85 12.53 -3.81
CA ALA A 87 -12.28 12.33 -3.60
C ALA A 87 -12.66 12.23 -2.11
N ARG A 88 -11.74 11.76 -1.26
CA ARG A 88 -11.88 11.72 0.20
C ARG A 88 -11.55 13.05 0.89
N GLY A 89 -11.25 14.11 0.12
CA GLY A 89 -10.98 15.44 0.64
C GLY A 89 -9.53 15.67 1.09
N HIS A 90 -8.59 14.79 0.71
CA HIS A 90 -7.19 15.01 0.97
C HIS A 90 -6.64 16.14 0.08
N ALA A 91 -5.96 17.11 0.67
CA ALA A 91 -5.28 18.17 -0.08
C ALA A 91 -3.87 17.70 -0.45
N LEU A 92 -3.59 17.55 -1.75
CA LEU A 92 -2.32 17.02 -2.22
C LEU A 92 -1.17 18.01 -1.99
N GLY A 93 -0.08 17.50 -1.43
CA GLY A 93 1.24 18.11 -1.44
C GLY A 93 2.05 17.77 -2.70
N PRO A 94 3.15 18.49 -2.94
CA PRO A 94 3.97 18.34 -4.15
C PRO A 94 4.64 16.96 -4.28
N ASP A 95 4.91 16.28 -3.16
CA ASP A 95 5.61 14.98 -3.15
C ASP A 95 4.68 13.76 -3.05
N ASP A 96 3.36 13.97 -2.96
CA ASP A 96 2.41 12.92 -2.62
C ASP A 96 2.30 11.86 -3.71
N GLU A 97 2.21 12.26 -4.97
CA GLU A 97 2.23 11.33 -6.11
C GLU A 97 3.51 10.49 -6.11
N ALA A 98 4.66 11.12 -5.87
CA ALA A 98 5.95 10.43 -5.83
C ALA A 98 6.04 9.45 -4.64
N ARG A 99 5.45 9.78 -3.49
CA ARG A 99 5.35 8.87 -2.33
C ARG A 99 4.46 7.67 -2.63
N LEU A 100 3.30 7.90 -3.26
CA LEU A 100 2.40 6.82 -3.68
C LEU A 100 3.09 5.90 -4.69
N LEU A 101 3.75 6.47 -5.70
CA LEU A 101 4.50 5.71 -6.70
C LEU A 101 5.57 4.82 -6.05
N ARG A 102 6.36 5.34 -5.12
CA ARG A 102 7.35 4.54 -4.36
C ARG A 102 6.70 3.44 -3.51
N ALA A 103 5.47 3.65 -3.05
CA ALA A 103 4.76 2.70 -2.20
C ALA A 103 4.12 1.53 -3.00
N MET A 104 3.78 1.75 -4.28
CA MET A 104 3.02 0.77 -5.08
C MET A 104 3.65 -0.63 -5.15
N PRO A 105 4.96 -0.80 -5.42
CA PRO A 105 5.58 -2.13 -5.50
C PRO A 105 5.43 -2.97 -4.22
N PHE A 106 5.18 -2.31 -3.09
CA PHE A 106 5.14 -2.93 -1.76
C PHE A 106 3.74 -3.27 -1.30
N ILE A 107 2.73 -2.67 -1.91
CA ILE A 107 1.35 -2.68 -1.43
C ILE A 107 0.42 -3.34 -2.44
N LYS A 108 0.69 -3.23 -3.75
CA LYS A 108 -0.23 -3.72 -4.79
C LYS A 108 -0.52 -5.22 -4.70
N ASP A 109 0.44 -6.02 -4.24
CA ASP A 109 0.26 -7.47 -4.10
C ASP A 109 -0.77 -7.89 -3.06
N ARG A 110 -1.11 -6.98 -2.13
CA ARG A 110 -2.02 -7.24 -1.01
C ARG A 110 -3.38 -6.60 -1.19
N ALA A 111 -3.55 -5.73 -2.18
CA ALA A 111 -4.79 -5.00 -2.40
C ALA A 111 -5.70 -5.74 -3.39
N LYS A 112 -7.00 -5.75 -3.09
CA LYS A 112 -8.04 -6.28 -3.97
C LYS A 112 -8.74 -5.20 -4.76
N THR A 113 -8.65 -3.93 -4.35
CA THR A 113 -9.26 -2.78 -5.02
C THR A 113 -8.35 -1.56 -4.91
N VAL A 114 -8.59 -0.55 -5.75
CA VAL A 114 -7.90 0.74 -5.63
C VAL A 114 -8.28 1.47 -4.33
N LEU A 115 -9.48 1.22 -3.79
CA LEU A 115 -9.85 1.77 -2.47
C LEU A 115 -8.98 1.19 -1.36
N GLU A 116 -8.70 -0.13 -1.40
CA GLU A 116 -7.77 -0.76 -0.46
C GLU A 116 -6.34 -0.26 -0.64
N LEU A 117 -5.90 0.05 -1.87
CA LEU A 117 -4.60 0.72 -2.10
C LEU A 117 -4.55 2.08 -1.38
N ALA A 118 -5.60 2.88 -1.50
CA ALA A 118 -5.69 4.18 -0.82
C ALA A 118 -5.69 4.04 0.70
N ASP A 119 -6.41 3.05 1.24
CA ASP A 119 -6.39 2.78 2.69
C ASP A 119 -4.99 2.38 3.18
N GLN A 120 -4.31 1.51 2.44
CA GLN A 120 -2.98 1.01 2.80
C GLN A 120 -1.86 2.04 2.60
N THR A 121 -2.06 3.05 1.75
CA THR A 121 -1.09 4.13 1.48
C THR A 121 -1.39 5.43 2.20
N ALA A 122 -2.49 5.52 2.95
CA ALA A 122 -2.88 6.73 3.68
C ALA A 122 -1.78 7.28 4.59
N PHE A 123 -0.92 6.41 5.17
CA PHE A 123 0.22 6.83 5.98
C PHE A 123 1.20 7.73 5.21
N ALA A 124 1.37 7.49 3.90
CA ALA A 124 2.33 8.20 3.07
C ALA A 124 1.93 9.67 2.85
N LEU A 125 0.64 9.97 2.94
CA LEU A 125 0.09 11.29 2.69
C LEU A 125 -0.16 12.12 3.96
N LYS A 126 0.13 11.59 5.14
CA LYS A 126 -0.06 12.35 6.39
C LYS A 126 0.87 13.57 6.43
N VAL A 127 0.32 14.71 6.82
CA VAL A 127 1.06 15.97 6.96
C VAL A 127 1.74 16.03 8.31
N ARG A 128 3.03 16.36 8.31
CA ARG A 128 3.85 16.55 9.51
C ARG A 128 3.54 17.88 10.23
N PRO A 129 3.71 17.95 11.57
CA PRO A 129 4.06 16.86 12.47
C PRO A 129 2.89 15.89 12.66
N LEU A 130 3.20 14.60 12.81
CA LEU A 130 2.17 13.58 13.02
C LEU A 130 1.71 13.54 14.47
N ALA A 131 0.40 13.54 14.70
CA ALA A 131 -0.14 13.20 16.01
C ALA A 131 0.14 11.73 16.32
N ILE A 132 0.91 11.46 17.38
CA ILE A 132 1.19 10.10 17.83
C ILE A 132 0.07 9.61 18.75
N TYR A 133 -0.48 8.43 18.45
CA TYR A 133 -1.49 7.80 19.31
C TYR A 133 -0.96 7.54 20.73
N GLU A 134 -1.81 7.76 21.74
CA GLU A 134 -1.41 7.77 23.16
C GLU A 134 -0.62 6.53 23.60
N LYS A 135 -0.99 5.35 23.09
CA LYS A 135 -0.33 4.08 23.45
C LYS A 135 1.11 3.96 22.93
N ALA A 136 1.52 4.77 21.95
CA ALA A 136 2.90 4.80 21.46
C ALA A 136 3.79 5.83 22.17
N LEU A 137 3.23 6.83 22.84
CA LEU A 137 4.03 7.85 23.53
C LEU A 137 5.05 7.26 24.52
N PRO A 138 4.71 6.23 25.33
CA PRO A 138 5.69 5.59 26.22
C PRO A 138 6.83 4.85 25.48
N MET A 139 6.64 4.54 24.20
CA MET A 139 7.67 3.90 23.35
C MET A 139 8.66 4.91 22.77
N LEU A 140 8.37 6.20 22.90
CA LEU A 140 9.18 7.31 22.38
C LEU A 140 9.90 8.08 23.50
N THR A 141 9.86 7.57 24.74
CA THR A 141 10.53 8.12 25.92
C THR A 141 11.59 7.16 26.47
N GLY A 142 12.44 7.68 27.36
CA GLY A 142 13.51 6.91 28.03
C GLY A 142 14.43 6.18 27.04
N GLU A 143 14.90 5.00 27.42
CA GLU A 143 15.82 4.18 26.61
C GLU A 143 15.26 3.86 25.21
N SER A 144 13.93 3.71 25.08
CA SER A 144 13.31 3.46 23.76
C SER A 144 13.41 4.69 22.86
N GLY A 145 13.11 5.87 23.39
CA GLY A 145 13.27 7.15 22.68
C GLY A 145 14.73 7.42 22.32
N GLU A 146 15.67 7.19 23.25
CA GLU A 146 17.11 7.33 23.00
C GLU A 146 17.59 6.40 21.87
N ARG A 147 17.06 5.17 21.81
CA ARG A 147 17.33 4.25 20.70
C ARG A 147 16.79 4.77 19.37
N ILE A 148 15.59 5.36 19.34
CA ILE A 148 15.06 5.97 18.12
C ILE A 148 15.90 7.16 17.68
N ALA A 149 16.42 7.97 18.60
CA ALA A 149 17.35 9.05 18.29
C ALA A 149 18.65 8.52 17.65
N ARG A 150 19.23 7.43 18.20
CA ARG A 150 20.40 6.77 17.60
C ARG A 150 20.11 6.20 16.21
N LEU A 151 18.95 5.56 16.02
CA LEU A 151 18.53 5.07 14.70
C LEU A 151 18.39 6.22 13.69
N ARG A 152 17.75 7.31 14.10
CA ARG A 152 17.58 8.51 13.27
C ARG A 152 18.94 9.07 12.84
N ASP A 153 19.91 9.18 13.74
CA ASP A 153 21.25 9.68 13.41
C ASP A 153 22.01 8.75 12.47
N ARG A 154 21.85 7.44 12.66
CA ARG A 154 22.41 6.43 11.76
C ARG A 154 21.81 6.52 10.36
N LEU A 155 20.48 6.58 10.25
CA LEU A 155 19.77 6.75 8.98
C LEU A 155 20.13 8.08 8.30
N ARG A 156 20.36 9.15 9.06
CA ARG A 156 20.81 10.44 8.50
C ARG A 156 22.14 10.32 7.77
N LEU A 157 23.05 9.45 8.22
CA LEU A 157 24.35 9.22 7.58
C LEU A 157 24.29 8.15 6.48
N PHE A 158 23.18 7.43 6.36
CA PHE A 158 23.01 6.36 5.39
C PHE A 158 22.63 6.92 4.01
N ALA A 159 23.39 6.54 2.97
CA ALA A 159 23.23 7.06 1.62
C ALA A 159 22.29 6.23 0.74
N SER A 160 22.24 4.91 0.93
CA SER A 160 21.41 4.01 0.13
C SER A 160 19.97 4.00 0.66
N TRP A 161 18.99 4.39 -0.17
CA TRP A 161 17.60 4.53 0.29
C TRP A 161 16.62 3.60 -0.44
N ASP A 162 17.08 2.41 -0.84
CA ASP A 162 16.22 1.32 -1.31
C ASP A 162 15.84 0.36 -0.17
N VAL A 163 14.79 -0.42 -0.38
CA VAL A 163 14.22 -1.30 0.66
C VAL A 163 15.22 -2.35 1.15
N PHE A 164 16.03 -2.95 0.27
CA PHE A 164 16.96 -3.99 0.68
C PHE A 164 18.10 -3.43 1.54
N ALA A 165 18.62 -2.26 1.15
CA ALA A 165 19.63 -1.56 1.93
C ALA A 165 19.09 -1.12 3.29
N LEU A 166 17.88 -0.57 3.34
CA LEU A 166 17.23 -0.16 4.58
C LEU A 166 16.94 -1.35 5.50
N GLU A 167 16.50 -2.48 4.95
CA GLU A 167 16.25 -3.70 5.72
C GLU A 167 17.55 -4.24 6.35
N ALA A 168 18.62 -4.32 5.57
CA ALA A 168 19.93 -4.73 6.07
C ALA A 168 20.44 -3.79 7.17
N GLU A 169 20.31 -2.48 6.97
CA GLU A 169 20.77 -1.47 7.92
C GLU A 169 19.98 -1.50 9.23
N LEU A 170 18.64 -1.65 9.14
CA LEU A 170 17.78 -1.82 10.30
C LEU A 170 18.11 -3.07 11.11
N LYS A 171 18.51 -4.16 10.43
CA LYS A 171 18.94 -5.40 11.08
C LYS A 171 20.27 -5.21 11.81
N VAL A 172 21.27 -4.61 11.17
CA VAL A 172 22.58 -4.31 11.79
C VAL A 172 22.39 -3.42 13.01
N PHE A 173 21.56 -2.38 12.91
CA PHE A 173 21.25 -1.51 14.04
C PHE A 173 20.64 -2.28 15.23
N ALA A 174 19.70 -3.19 14.98
CA ALA A 174 19.09 -3.99 16.04
C ALA A 174 20.12 -4.92 16.74
N GLU A 175 21.04 -5.50 15.97
CA GLU A 175 22.13 -6.33 16.49
C GLU A 175 23.10 -5.53 17.37
N GLU A 176 23.51 -4.33 16.94
CA GLU A 176 24.39 -3.43 17.70
C GLU A 176 23.74 -2.92 19.00
N GLU A 177 22.44 -2.66 18.97
CA GLU A 177 21.66 -2.28 20.15
C GLU A 177 21.42 -3.47 21.11
N ALA A 178 21.83 -4.68 20.74
CA ALA A 178 21.60 -5.91 21.49
C ALA A 178 20.12 -6.16 21.85
N VAL A 179 19.19 -5.73 20.96
CA VAL A 179 17.75 -5.93 21.13
C VAL A 179 17.13 -6.56 19.90
N GLY A 180 16.09 -7.38 20.11
CA GLY A 180 15.29 -7.87 18.99
C GLY A 180 14.50 -6.74 18.31
N PHE A 181 14.23 -6.88 17.01
CA PHE A 181 13.49 -5.88 16.22
C PHE A 181 12.12 -5.53 16.81
N GLY A 182 11.49 -6.44 17.58
CA GLY A 182 10.24 -6.16 18.31
C GLY A 182 10.33 -5.06 19.37
N LYS A 183 11.54 -4.65 19.79
CA LYS A 183 11.77 -3.53 20.72
C LYS A 183 12.04 -2.20 20.03
N ILE A 184 12.28 -2.21 18.72
CA ILE A 184 12.51 -1.00 17.90
C ILE A 184 11.28 -0.73 17.03
N GLY A 185 10.75 -1.79 16.42
CA GLY A 185 9.78 -1.70 15.34
C GLY A 185 8.50 -0.93 15.69
N PRO A 186 7.82 -1.22 16.83
CA PRO A 186 6.62 -0.48 17.21
C PRO A 186 6.84 1.04 17.36
N ALA A 187 7.96 1.45 17.97
CA ALA A 187 8.28 2.85 18.18
C ALA A 187 8.59 3.58 16.86
N VAL A 188 9.41 2.97 16.00
CA VAL A 188 9.70 3.52 14.67
C VAL A 188 8.44 3.62 13.83
N ARG A 189 7.58 2.59 13.85
CA ARG A 189 6.33 2.60 13.09
C ARG A 189 5.40 3.70 13.60
N ALA A 190 5.27 3.86 14.91
CA ALA A 190 4.49 4.95 15.49
C ALA A 190 5.03 6.31 15.05
N ALA A 191 6.35 6.53 15.10
CA ALA A 191 6.96 7.77 14.64
C ALA A 191 6.70 8.04 13.14
N LEU A 192 6.80 7.01 12.30
CA LEU A 192 6.63 7.15 10.85
C LEU A 192 5.17 7.26 10.40
N THR A 193 4.19 6.76 11.16
CA THR A 193 2.80 6.66 10.70
C THR A 193 1.79 7.35 11.62
N GLY A 194 2.13 7.62 12.87
CA GLY A 194 1.24 8.19 13.88
C GLY A 194 0.24 7.22 14.52
N ASP A 195 -0.02 6.04 13.93
CA ASP A 195 -1.03 5.06 14.38
C ASP A 195 -0.53 3.60 14.42
N GLY A 196 0.72 3.35 14.01
CA GLY A 196 1.30 2.01 14.00
C GLY A 196 0.78 1.09 12.89
N VAL A 197 0.03 1.59 11.90
CA VAL A 197 -0.44 0.81 10.75
C VAL A 197 0.40 1.15 9.51
N SER A 198 1.19 0.19 9.04
CA SER A 198 1.98 0.31 7.82
C SER A 198 2.46 -1.06 7.32
N PRO A 199 3.05 -1.10 6.11
CA PRO A 199 3.97 -2.16 5.73
C PRO A 199 5.15 -2.32 6.71
N ASP A 200 6.09 -3.21 6.38
CA ASP A 200 7.35 -3.26 7.13
C ASP A 200 8.09 -1.90 7.10
N ILE A 201 9.01 -1.72 8.04
CA ILE A 201 9.63 -0.41 8.29
C ILE A 201 10.50 0.01 7.10
N ALA A 202 11.24 -0.92 6.48
CA ALA A 202 12.06 -0.62 5.32
C ALA A 202 11.21 -0.10 4.14
N LYS A 203 10.07 -0.75 3.85
CA LYS A 203 9.12 -0.29 2.82
C LYS A 203 8.48 1.03 3.19
N THR A 204 8.18 1.24 4.48
CA THR A 204 7.63 2.51 4.98
C THR A 204 8.63 3.66 4.76
N LEU A 205 9.90 3.47 5.13
CA LEU A 205 10.98 4.42 4.92
C LEU A 205 11.24 4.70 3.43
N ALA A 206 11.23 3.66 2.59
CA ALA A 206 11.40 3.81 1.15
C ALA A 206 10.24 4.56 0.48
N ALA A 207 8.99 4.24 0.87
CA ALA A 207 7.79 4.91 0.37
C ALA A 207 7.81 6.42 0.71
N LEU A 208 8.04 6.74 1.99
CA LEU A 208 8.12 8.12 2.45
C LEU A 208 9.28 8.89 1.80
N GLY A 209 10.41 8.21 1.58
CA GLY A 209 11.67 8.82 1.17
C GLY A 209 12.43 9.40 2.36
N ARG A 210 13.69 9.77 2.14
CA ARG A 210 14.65 10.11 3.19
C ARG A 210 14.22 11.30 4.05
N GLU A 211 14.00 12.45 3.43
CA GLU A 211 13.73 13.69 4.16
C GLU A 211 12.44 13.60 4.98
N GLU A 212 11.38 13.03 4.40
CA GLU A 212 10.11 12.82 5.10
C GLU A 212 10.27 11.85 6.27
N SER A 213 11.00 10.75 6.08
CA SER A 213 11.26 9.76 7.14
C SER A 213 12.03 10.34 8.31
N LEU A 214 13.15 11.01 8.03
CA LEU A 214 13.99 11.64 9.07
C LEU A 214 13.21 12.70 9.83
N GLY A 215 12.46 13.51 9.09
CA GLY A 215 11.65 14.54 9.71
C GLY A 215 10.51 14.01 10.58
N ARG A 216 9.86 12.90 10.21
CA ARG A 216 8.87 12.25 11.10
C ARG A 216 9.50 11.70 12.38
N LEU A 217 10.70 11.12 12.28
CA LEU A 217 11.45 10.68 13.46
C LEU A 217 11.79 11.86 14.37
N ASP A 218 12.19 13.00 13.80
CA ASP A 218 12.45 14.23 14.55
C ASP A 218 11.22 14.75 15.28
N ASP A 219 10.10 14.89 14.56
CA ASP A 219 8.85 15.38 15.13
C ASP A 219 8.37 14.48 16.28
N ALA A 220 8.52 13.17 16.14
CA ALA A 220 8.11 12.19 17.15
C ALA A 220 8.98 12.25 18.41
N LEU A 221 10.30 12.48 18.27
CA LEU A 221 11.23 12.63 19.40
C LEU A 221 11.05 13.97 20.15
N GLN A 222 10.48 14.99 19.50
CA GLN A 222 10.18 16.28 20.13
C GLN A 222 8.86 16.27 20.91
N GLN A 223 7.92 15.38 20.57
CA GLN A 223 6.64 15.25 21.26
C GLN A 223 6.73 14.65 22.66
N THR A 224 7.92 14.23 23.08
CA THR A 224 8.17 13.57 24.37
C THR A 224 9.02 14.40 25.33
N ILE A 225 9.37 15.63 24.94
CA ILE A 225 10.08 16.63 25.77
C ILE A 225 9.08 17.40 26.63
#